data_AF-A0A086JBQ1-F1
#
_entry.id   AF-A0A086JBQ1-F1
#
_cell.length_a   1.000
_cell.length_b   1.000
_cell.length_c   1.000
_cell.angle_alpha   90.00
_cell.angle_beta   90.00
_cell.angle_gamma   90.00
#
_symmetry.space_group_name_H-M   'P 1'
#
loop_
_entity.id
_entity.type
_entity.pdbx_description
1 polymer ?
#
loop_
_entity_poly.entity_id
_entity_poly.type
_entity_poly.pdbx_seq_one_letter_code
_entity_poly.pdbx_strand_id
1 'polypeptide(L)'
;DAIEGKLQAHHSSEQLMGGARINFIFHDWYSRALAEFDPLEGLSDHEIRTAIRNATGPKAALFVPEGAFEILVRRQIQQLETPSLQCVEQVYEELQKIVAKCELPEMARFSNLRERVMDVVRGVLRRCLAPTNQMIHNIIQIELAYINTNHPDFMNNRFGPSSRESAALTAHPRRSSAEKNGPPSGSHSRGSSGVGSSLFASDGSTTSSGSGPPPSPLL
;
A
#
# COMPACT_ATOMS: atom_id res chain seq x y z
N ASP A 1 -24.92 -2.80 -26.08
CA ASP A 1 -24.22 -3.87 -26.85
C ASP A 1 -22.71 -3.83 -26.80
N ALA A 2 -22.01 -2.91 -27.50
CA ALA A 2 -20.54 -2.96 -27.65
C ALA A 2 -19.76 -2.93 -26.32
N ILE A 3 -20.20 -2.09 -25.38
CA ILE A 3 -19.63 -1.98 -24.02
C ILE A 3 -20.01 -3.20 -23.16
N GLU A 4 -21.09 -3.92 -23.51
CA GLU A 4 -21.57 -5.12 -22.81
C GLU A 4 -21.04 -6.43 -23.42
N GLY A 5 -20.17 -6.36 -24.45
CA GLY A 5 -19.66 -7.54 -25.16
C GLY A 5 -20.70 -8.28 -26.03
N LYS A 6 -21.86 -7.67 -26.29
CA LYS A 6 -22.98 -8.32 -27.02
C LYS A 6 -22.92 -8.21 -28.55
N LEU A 7 -21.96 -7.46 -29.10
CA LEU A 7 -21.72 -7.47 -30.55
C LEU A 7 -21.08 -8.80 -30.94
N GLN A 8 -21.84 -9.64 -31.65
CA GLN A 8 -21.35 -10.90 -32.21
C GLN A 8 -21.65 -10.96 -33.71
N ALA A 9 -20.62 -10.74 -34.53
CA ALA A 9 -20.67 -10.91 -35.98
C ALA A 9 -19.27 -11.14 -36.58
N HIS A 10 -18.32 -10.23 -36.34
CA HIS A 10 -16.97 -10.26 -36.92
C HIS A 10 -15.92 -9.67 -35.94
N HIS A 11 -15.30 -10.51 -35.13
CA HIS A 11 -14.18 -10.14 -34.26
C HIS A 11 -13.01 -11.11 -34.46
N SER A 12 -11.80 -10.58 -34.69
CA SER A 12 -10.57 -11.39 -34.60
C SER A 12 -10.30 -11.75 -33.14
N SER A 13 -9.80 -12.95 -32.90
CA SER A 13 -9.47 -13.45 -31.55
C SER A 13 -8.16 -12.87 -30.98
N GLU A 14 -7.45 -12.01 -31.73
CA GLU A 14 -6.09 -11.57 -31.41
C GLU A 14 -6.01 -10.42 -30.39
N GLN A 15 -7.09 -9.65 -30.17
CA GLN A 15 -7.05 -8.47 -29.31
C GLN A 15 -8.34 -8.28 -28.50
N LEU A 16 -8.20 -7.99 -27.20
CA LEU A 16 -9.29 -7.51 -26.36
C LEU A 16 -9.78 -6.15 -26.87
N MET A 17 -11.10 -6.00 -27.03
CA MET A 17 -11.78 -4.78 -27.45
C MET A 17 -13.03 -4.54 -26.59
N GLY A 18 -13.59 -3.34 -26.63
CA GLY A 18 -14.89 -3.06 -26.04
C GLY A 18 -14.89 -3.13 -24.52
N GLY A 19 -15.99 -3.62 -23.95
CA GLY A 19 -16.12 -3.83 -22.50
C GLY A 19 -15.01 -4.70 -21.90
N ALA A 20 -14.56 -5.74 -22.62
CA ALA A 20 -13.48 -6.62 -22.17
C ALA A 20 -12.13 -5.89 -22.08
N ARG A 21 -11.85 -4.96 -23.00
CA ARG A 21 -10.66 -4.11 -22.94
C ARG A 21 -10.73 -3.08 -21.80
N ILE A 22 -11.90 -2.51 -21.54
CA ILE A 22 -12.13 -1.60 -20.41
C ILE A 22 -11.95 -2.34 -19.07
N ASN A 23 -12.45 -3.57 -18.94
CA ASN A 23 -12.24 -4.39 -17.75
C ASN A 23 -10.76 -4.72 -17.52
N PHE A 24 -10.02 -5.10 -18.57
CA PHE A 24 -8.56 -5.27 -18.53
C PHE A 24 -7.84 -3.97 -18.10
N ILE A 25 -8.25 -2.80 -18.58
CA ILE A 25 -7.62 -1.52 -18.16
C ILE A 25 -7.78 -1.32 -16.64
N PHE A 26 -8.96 -1.59 -16.08
CA PHE A 26 -9.22 -1.42 -14.65
C PHE A 26 -8.64 -2.51 -13.73
N HIS A 27 -8.56 -3.77 -14.16
CA HIS A 27 -8.23 -4.90 -13.29
C HIS A 27 -6.89 -5.59 -13.58
N ASP A 28 -6.36 -5.41 -14.78
CA ASP A 28 -5.00 -5.87 -15.12
C ASP A 28 -4.03 -4.69 -15.16
N TRP A 29 -4.25 -3.70 -16.04
CA TRP A 29 -3.27 -2.63 -16.24
C TRP A 29 -3.16 -1.71 -15.02
N TYR A 30 -4.27 -1.16 -14.54
CA TYR A 30 -4.25 -0.22 -13.41
C TYR A 30 -3.84 -0.92 -12.10
N SER A 31 -4.30 -2.15 -11.87
CA SER A 31 -3.87 -2.95 -10.72
C SER A 31 -2.37 -3.25 -10.72
N ARG A 32 -1.76 -3.48 -11.89
CA ARG A 32 -0.30 -3.63 -12.01
C ARG A 32 0.43 -2.30 -11.79
N ALA A 33 -0.06 -1.21 -12.37
CA ALA A 33 0.51 0.13 -12.15
C ALA A 33 0.50 0.55 -10.65
N LEU A 34 -0.51 0.12 -9.88
CA LEU A 34 -0.56 0.30 -8.42
C LEU A 34 0.28 -0.71 -7.63
N ALA A 35 0.62 -1.87 -8.20
CA ALA A 35 1.46 -2.89 -7.57
C ALA A 35 2.96 -2.73 -7.89
N GLU A 36 3.28 -2.06 -8.99
CA GLU A 36 4.63 -1.64 -9.39
C GLU A 36 5.06 -0.34 -8.68
N PHE A 37 4.13 0.36 -8.01
CA PHE A 37 4.40 1.53 -7.18
C PHE A 37 5.13 1.13 -5.88
N ASP A 38 6.38 1.55 -5.72
CA ASP A 38 7.14 1.37 -4.47
C ASP A 38 6.76 2.48 -3.46
N PRO A 39 6.07 2.16 -2.35
CA PRO A 39 5.69 3.16 -1.34
C PRO A 39 6.89 3.69 -0.55
N LEU A 40 8.09 3.13 -0.74
CA LEU A 40 9.35 3.63 -0.20
C LEU A 40 10.15 4.45 -1.22
N GLU A 41 9.65 4.69 -2.44
CA GLU A 41 10.44 5.37 -3.46
C GLU A 41 10.83 6.80 -3.01
N GLY A 42 12.13 7.07 -3.09
CA GLY A 42 12.75 8.29 -2.58
C GLY A 42 12.69 8.47 -1.06
N LEU A 43 12.08 7.59 -0.25
CA LEU A 43 12.07 7.67 1.22
C LEU A 43 13.43 7.24 1.80
N SER A 44 14.50 7.86 1.31
CA SER A 44 15.85 7.57 1.78
C SER A 44 16.02 7.97 3.24
N ASP A 45 16.93 7.27 3.89
CA ASP A 45 17.39 7.51 5.25
C ASP A 45 17.82 8.99 5.48
N HIS A 46 18.30 9.67 4.44
CA HIS A 46 18.62 11.10 4.45
C HIS A 46 17.37 12.00 4.38
N GLU A 47 16.40 11.68 3.54
CA GLU A 47 15.15 12.43 3.42
C GLU A 47 14.28 12.28 4.67
N ILE A 48 14.18 11.07 5.25
CA ILE A 48 13.46 10.83 6.50
C ILE A 48 14.05 11.69 7.63
N ARG A 49 15.39 11.68 7.81
CA ARG A 49 16.06 12.54 8.79
C ARG A 49 15.84 14.03 8.52
N THR A 50 15.79 14.44 7.26
CA THR A 50 15.55 15.84 6.88
C THR A 50 14.11 16.26 7.17
N ALA A 51 13.11 15.42 6.87
CA ALA A 51 11.71 15.66 7.19
C ALA A 51 11.50 15.76 8.71
N ILE A 52 12.09 14.86 9.49
CA ILE A 52 12.07 14.90 10.96
C ILE A 52 12.67 16.21 11.50
N ARG A 53 13.83 16.62 10.96
CA ARG A 53 14.49 17.87 11.38
C ARG A 53 13.68 19.12 11.00
N ASN A 54 13.08 19.14 9.82
CA ASN A 54 12.25 20.25 9.35
C ASN A 54 10.95 20.36 10.17
N ALA A 55 10.27 19.24 10.47
CA ALA A 55 9.09 19.22 11.33
C ALA A 55 9.40 19.54 12.80
N THR A 56 10.63 19.28 13.26
CA THR A 56 11.13 19.68 14.59
C THR A 56 11.40 21.19 14.66
N GLY A 57 11.88 21.78 13.56
CA GLY A 57 12.22 23.21 13.50
C GLY A 57 13.39 23.58 14.43
N PRO A 58 13.37 24.78 15.05
CA PRO A 58 14.50 25.29 15.84
C PRO A 58 14.55 24.79 17.30
N LYS A 59 13.56 24.02 17.76
CA LYS A 59 13.49 23.52 19.15
C LYS A 59 14.13 22.13 19.25
N ALA A 60 14.70 21.80 20.40
CA ALA A 60 15.05 20.41 20.70
C ALA A 60 13.76 19.60 20.93
N ALA A 61 13.61 18.46 20.25
CA ALA A 61 12.51 17.52 20.44
C ALA A 61 12.96 16.28 21.23
N LEU A 62 12.08 15.78 22.11
CA LEU A 62 12.30 14.55 22.88
C LEU A 62 11.77 13.30 22.15
N PHE A 63 10.90 13.49 21.17
CA PHE A 63 10.25 12.46 20.36
C PHE A 63 10.21 12.89 18.89
N VAL A 64 10.03 11.94 17.97
CA VAL A 64 9.88 12.23 16.54
C VAL A 64 8.53 12.93 16.29
N PRO A 65 8.48 14.08 15.59
CA PRO A 65 7.21 14.76 15.32
C PRO A 65 6.32 14.00 14.33
N GLU A 66 5.03 13.89 14.64
CA GLU A 66 4.03 13.19 13.81
C GLU A 66 3.90 13.83 12.41
N GLY A 67 4.01 15.16 12.31
CA GLY A 67 4.02 15.88 11.04
C GLY A 67 5.14 15.47 10.08
N ALA A 68 6.24 14.87 10.56
CA ALA A 68 7.26 14.31 9.67
C ALA A 68 6.76 13.05 8.94
N PHE A 69 6.01 12.19 9.64
CA PHE A 69 5.37 11.02 9.04
C PHE A 69 4.28 11.45 8.05
N GLU A 70 3.44 12.43 8.42
CA GLU A 70 2.39 12.93 7.53
C GLU A 70 2.95 13.52 6.22
N ILE A 71 4.01 14.32 6.27
CA ILE A 71 4.62 14.91 5.06
C ILE A 71 5.10 13.81 4.09
N LEU A 72 5.74 12.75 4.62
CA LEU A 72 6.26 11.65 3.82
C LEU A 72 5.13 10.79 3.22
N VAL A 73 4.09 10.47 4.00
CA VAL A 73 2.92 9.71 3.53
C VAL A 73 2.11 10.51 2.51
N ARG A 74 1.86 11.80 2.75
CA ARG A 74 1.16 12.69 1.80
C ARG A 74 1.93 12.78 0.46
N ARG A 75 3.28 12.72 0.45
CA ARG A 75 4.05 12.64 -0.82
C ARG A 75 3.73 11.37 -1.62
N GLN A 76 3.66 10.21 -0.96
CA GLN A 76 3.39 8.94 -1.62
C GLN A 76 1.95 8.88 -2.15
N ILE A 77 0.96 9.30 -1.37
CA ILE A 77 -0.45 9.40 -1.81
C ILE A 77 -0.58 10.28 -3.06
N GLN A 78 0.11 11.42 -3.10
CA GLN A 78 0.06 12.35 -4.24
C GLN A 78 0.61 11.75 -5.55
N GLN A 79 1.48 10.75 -5.50
CA GLN A 79 2.00 10.09 -6.71
C GLN A 79 0.96 9.17 -7.38
N LEU A 80 -0.05 8.70 -6.65
CA LEU A 80 -1.13 7.85 -7.17
C LEU A 80 -2.07 8.58 -8.15
N GLU A 81 -2.05 9.91 -8.20
CA GLU A 81 -2.85 10.71 -9.13
C GLU A 81 -2.48 10.42 -10.60
N THR A 82 -1.17 10.28 -10.90
CA THR A 82 -0.66 10.07 -12.26
C THR A 82 -1.18 8.77 -12.91
N PRO A 83 -1.01 7.56 -12.32
CA PRO A 83 -1.56 6.33 -12.91
C PRO A 83 -3.09 6.33 -12.93
N SER A 84 -3.75 7.02 -11.99
CA SER A 84 -5.21 7.17 -11.97
C SER A 84 -5.72 7.96 -13.19
N LEU A 85 -5.07 9.08 -13.53
CA LEU A 85 -5.40 9.88 -14.71
C LEU A 85 -5.11 9.10 -16.02
N GLN A 86 -3.97 8.41 -16.10
CA GLN A 86 -3.62 7.55 -17.24
C GLN A 86 -4.64 6.40 -17.45
N CYS A 87 -5.24 5.88 -16.37
CA CYS A 87 -6.34 4.91 -16.47
C CYS A 87 -7.54 5.49 -17.22
N VAL A 88 -7.94 6.72 -16.91
CA VAL A 88 -9.05 7.40 -17.59
C VAL A 88 -8.71 7.70 -19.05
N GLU A 89 -7.48 8.09 -19.36
CA GLU A 89 -7.04 8.31 -20.75
C GLU A 89 -7.15 7.02 -21.59
N GLN A 90 -6.71 5.87 -21.07
CA GLN A 90 -6.86 4.58 -21.76
C GLN A 90 -8.33 4.16 -21.93
N VAL A 91 -9.19 4.39 -20.93
CA VAL A 91 -10.63 4.12 -21.05
C VAL A 91 -11.29 5.08 -22.07
N TYR A 92 -10.91 6.36 -22.09
CA TYR A 92 -11.39 7.34 -23.06
C TYR A 92 -10.92 7.02 -24.49
N GLU A 93 -9.71 6.50 -24.69
CA GLU A 93 -9.29 5.94 -25.96
C GLU A 93 -10.16 4.75 -26.39
N GLU A 94 -10.41 3.77 -25.50
CA GLU A 94 -11.20 2.59 -25.87
C GLU A 94 -12.67 2.95 -26.15
N LEU A 95 -13.26 3.90 -25.41
CA LEU A 95 -14.59 4.44 -25.72
C LEU A 95 -14.64 5.11 -27.10
N GLN A 96 -13.59 5.83 -27.52
CA GLN A 96 -13.49 6.35 -28.88
C GLN A 96 -13.34 5.24 -29.94
N LYS A 97 -12.54 4.20 -29.65
CA LYS A 97 -12.37 3.04 -30.55
C LYS A 97 -13.66 2.23 -30.70
N ILE A 98 -14.44 2.10 -29.63
CA ILE A 98 -15.81 1.53 -29.65
C ILE A 98 -16.70 2.37 -30.56
N VAL A 99 -16.80 3.68 -30.30
CA VAL A 99 -17.66 4.59 -31.08
C VAL A 99 -17.29 4.58 -32.56
N ALA A 100 -16.00 4.57 -32.90
CA ALA A 100 -15.52 4.45 -34.28
C ALA A 100 -15.86 3.11 -34.96
N LYS A 101 -16.06 2.03 -34.19
CA LYS A 101 -16.45 0.69 -34.69
C LYS A 101 -17.96 0.46 -34.67
N CYS A 102 -18.76 1.36 -34.09
CA CYS A 102 -20.22 1.28 -34.06
C CYS A 102 -20.86 1.68 -35.41
N GLU A 103 -20.60 0.90 -36.46
CA GLU A 103 -21.30 1.05 -37.73
C GLU A 103 -22.67 0.37 -37.70
N LEU A 104 -23.74 1.18 -37.65
CA LEU A 104 -25.12 0.71 -37.85
C LEU A 104 -25.41 0.63 -39.36
N PRO A 105 -25.74 -0.55 -39.93
CA PRO A 105 -25.97 -0.71 -41.37
C PRO A 105 -27.16 0.11 -41.87
N GLU A 106 -28.16 0.39 -41.02
CA GLU A 106 -29.29 1.27 -41.33
C GLU A 106 -28.82 2.72 -41.54
N MET A 107 -27.81 3.16 -40.79
CA MET A 107 -27.25 4.51 -40.86
C MET A 107 -26.32 4.70 -42.06
N ALA A 108 -25.88 3.63 -42.74
CA ALA A 108 -25.17 3.74 -44.02
C ALA A 108 -26.02 4.43 -45.11
N ARG A 109 -27.36 4.32 -45.02
CA ARG A 109 -28.30 5.03 -45.91
C ARG A 109 -28.43 6.53 -45.63
N PHE A 110 -27.94 7.00 -44.48
CA PHE A 110 -28.11 8.37 -43.99
C PHE A 110 -26.77 8.96 -43.51
N SER A 111 -25.78 9.02 -44.42
CA SER A 111 -24.41 9.49 -44.16
C SER A 111 -24.34 10.77 -43.30
N ASN A 112 -25.13 11.79 -43.66
CA ASN A 112 -25.14 13.09 -42.98
C ASN A 112 -25.68 12.98 -41.53
N LEU A 113 -26.63 12.08 -41.27
CA LEU A 113 -27.12 11.80 -39.92
C LEU A 113 -26.07 11.02 -39.12
N ARG A 114 -25.44 10.01 -39.74
CA ARG A 114 -24.37 9.21 -39.14
C ARG A 114 -23.22 10.08 -38.64
N GLU A 115 -22.75 11.01 -39.47
CA GLU A 115 -21.70 11.97 -39.12
C GLU A 115 -22.09 12.84 -37.91
N ARG A 116 -23.30 13.43 -37.93
CA ARG A 116 -23.77 14.29 -36.83
C ARG A 116 -23.98 13.54 -35.52
N VAL A 117 -24.48 12.30 -35.55
CA VAL A 117 -24.58 11.45 -34.35
C VAL A 117 -23.19 11.13 -33.81
N MET A 118 -22.24 10.75 -34.67
CA MET A 118 -20.86 10.47 -34.29
C MET A 118 -20.18 11.67 -33.63
N ASP A 119 -20.35 12.87 -34.17
CA ASP A 119 -19.78 14.10 -33.59
C ASP A 119 -20.43 14.48 -32.25
N VAL A 120 -21.74 14.28 -32.09
CA VAL A 120 -22.42 14.47 -30.80
C VAL A 120 -21.88 13.49 -29.76
N VAL A 121 -21.71 12.21 -30.10
CA VAL A 121 -21.19 11.18 -29.18
C VAL A 121 -19.73 11.44 -28.81
N ARG A 122 -18.85 11.74 -29.78
CA ARG A 122 -17.46 12.19 -29.53
C ARG A 122 -17.44 13.42 -28.61
N GLY A 123 -18.34 14.37 -28.85
CA GLY A 123 -18.51 15.57 -28.03
C GLY A 123 -18.97 15.28 -26.60
N VAL A 124 -19.84 14.28 -26.39
CA VAL A 124 -20.21 13.80 -25.04
C VAL A 124 -18.99 13.21 -24.34
N LEU A 125 -18.30 12.24 -24.96
CA LEU A 125 -17.13 11.61 -24.35
C LEU A 125 -16.06 12.64 -23.95
N ARG A 126 -15.76 13.60 -24.83
CA ARG A 126 -14.79 14.67 -24.56
C ARG A 126 -15.23 15.62 -23.43
N ARG A 127 -16.54 15.86 -23.27
CA ARG A 127 -17.07 16.63 -22.13
C ARG A 127 -17.04 15.86 -20.81
N CYS A 128 -17.15 14.52 -20.85
CA CYS A 128 -17.06 13.68 -19.66
C CYS A 128 -15.63 13.55 -19.11
N LEU A 129 -14.59 13.73 -19.94
CA LEU A 129 -13.19 13.56 -19.54
C LEU A 129 -12.77 14.51 -18.40
N ALA A 130 -13.02 15.82 -18.52
CA ALA A 130 -12.56 16.79 -17.53
C ALA A 130 -13.24 16.64 -16.14
N PRO A 131 -14.57 16.42 -16.03
CA PRO A 131 -15.21 16.08 -14.75
C PRO A 131 -14.68 14.79 -14.11
N THR A 132 -14.37 13.76 -14.91
CA THR A 132 -13.79 12.51 -14.37
C THR A 132 -12.38 12.73 -13.82
N ASN A 133 -11.53 13.48 -14.53
CA ASN A 133 -10.20 13.83 -14.06
C ASN A 133 -10.27 14.70 -12.79
N GLN A 134 -11.22 15.64 -12.72
CA GLN A 134 -11.47 16.43 -11.51
C GLN A 134 -11.97 15.57 -10.35
N MET A 135 -12.79 14.54 -10.60
CA MET A 135 -13.21 13.60 -9.55
C MET A 135 -12.02 12.80 -8.98
N ILE A 136 -11.09 12.35 -9.83
CA ILE A 136 -9.85 11.69 -9.39
C ILE A 136 -9.00 12.64 -8.55
N HIS A 137 -8.78 13.87 -9.02
CA HIS A 137 -8.07 14.88 -8.24
C HIS A 137 -8.72 15.11 -6.87
N ASN A 138 -10.05 15.25 -6.83
CA ASN A 138 -10.79 15.42 -5.57
C ASN A 138 -10.63 14.22 -4.62
N ILE A 139 -10.61 12.98 -5.13
CA ILE A 139 -10.36 11.78 -4.31
C ILE A 139 -8.95 11.83 -3.71
N ILE A 140 -7.92 12.14 -4.52
CA ILE A 140 -6.55 12.32 -4.04
C ILE A 140 -6.48 13.44 -2.99
N GLN A 141 -7.16 14.58 -3.19
CA GLN A 141 -7.21 15.65 -2.19
C GLN A 141 -7.95 15.25 -0.89
N ILE A 142 -8.89 14.31 -0.93
CA ILE A 142 -9.54 13.75 0.28
C ILE A 142 -8.55 12.89 1.08
N GLU A 143 -7.88 11.95 0.43
CA GLU A 143 -6.86 11.10 1.08
C GLU A 143 -5.67 11.93 1.59
N LEU A 144 -5.31 13.01 0.87
CA LEU A 144 -4.30 13.97 1.29
C LEU A 144 -4.75 14.89 2.41
N ALA A 145 -6.06 15.06 2.68
CA ALA A 145 -6.53 15.99 3.70
C ALA A 145 -6.27 15.46 5.13
N TYR A 146 -6.58 14.18 5.37
CA TYR A 146 -6.54 13.56 6.70
C TYR A 146 -5.98 12.12 6.66
N ILE A 147 -4.90 11.90 7.42
CA ILE A 147 -4.28 10.57 7.57
C ILE A 147 -4.89 9.84 8.77
N ASN A 148 -5.69 8.80 8.52
CA ASN A 148 -6.36 8.04 9.57
C ASN A 148 -5.41 7.04 10.28
N THR A 149 -4.71 7.50 11.30
CA THR A 149 -3.83 6.66 12.15
C THR A 149 -4.58 5.69 13.07
N ASN A 150 -5.92 5.74 13.10
CA ASN A 150 -6.78 4.80 13.80
C ASN A 150 -7.36 3.72 12.87
N HIS A 151 -6.92 3.63 11.61
CA HIS A 151 -7.36 2.59 10.68
C HIS A 151 -6.96 1.19 11.21
N PRO A 152 -7.86 0.17 11.18
CA PRO A 152 -7.58 -1.14 11.77
C PRO A 152 -6.31 -1.78 11.22
N ASP A 153 -6.07 -1.72 9.91
CA ASP A 153 -4.87 -2.33 9.31
C ASP A 153 -3.57 -1.64 9.75
N PHE A 154 -3.61 -0.32 9.99
CA PHE A 154 -2.47 0.43 10.52
C PHE A 154 -2.21 0.08 11.98
N MET A 155 -3.27 -0.01 12.81
CA MET A 155 -3.17 -0.44 14.20
C MET A 155 -2.67 -1.89 14.33
N ASN A 156 -3.20 -2.80 13.52
CA ASN A 156 -2.83 -4.22 13.51
C ASN A 156 -1.36 -4.41 13.14
N ASN A 157 -0.85 -3.71 12.12
CA ASN A 157 0.57 -3.75 11.78
C ASN A 157 1.46 -3.08 12.85
N ARG A 158 1.00 -2.00 13.51
CA ARG A 158 1.79 -1.30 14.54
C ARG A 158 2.11 -2.16 15.78
N PHE A 159 1.27 -3.15 16.10
CA PHE A 159 1.43 -4.02 17.27
C PHE A 159 1.60 -5.52 16.94
N GLY A 160 1.52 -5.89 15.66
CA GLY A 160 1.66 -7.25 15.18
C GLY A 160 3.07 -7.85 15.39
N PRO A 161 3.24 -9.17 15.25
CA PRO A 161 4.52 -9.84 15.49
C PRO A 161 5.64 -9.32 14.57
N SER A 162 5.32 -8.99 13.32
CA SER A 162 6.27 -8.57 12.28
C SER A 162 7.13 -7.37 12.69
N SER A 163 6.55 -6.36 13.36
CA SER A 163 7.30 -5.17 13.79
C SER A 163 8.21 -5.41 15.01
N ARG A 164 8.03 -6.52 15.72
CA ARG A 164 8.85 -6.88 16.90
C ARG A 164 10.20 -7.48 16.49
N GLU A 165 10.25 -8.14 15.34
CA GLU A 165 11.45 -8.76 14.80
C GLU A 165 12.47 -7.72 14.28
N SER A 166 12.00 -6.72 13.53
CA SER A 166 12.85 -5.61 13.06
C SER A 166 13.48 -4.80 14.21
N ALA A 167 12.77 -4.66 15.33
CA ALA A 167 13.25 -3.95 16.51
C ALA A 167 14.30 -4.74 17.32
N ALA A 168 14.33 -6.07 17.20
CA ALA A 168 15.30 -6.92 17.89
C ALA A 168 16.71 -6.85 17.25
N LEU A 169 16.79 -6.68 15.93
CA LEU A 169 18.05 -6.75 15.17
C LEU A 169 18.97 -5.54 15.39
N THR A 170 18.45 -4.39 15.81
CA THR A 170 19.23 -3.18 16.11
C THR A 170 19.83 -3.15 17.53
N ALA A 171 19.49 -4.10 18.39
CA ALA A 171 19.93 -4.14 19.80
C ALA A 171 21.36 -4.71 20.00
N HIS A 172 22.35 -4.15 19.31
CA HIS A 172 23.76 -4.53 19.50
C HIS A 172 24.31 -4.03 20.86
N PRO A 173 24.83 -4.90 21.75
CA PRO A 173 25.40 -4.46 23.03
C PRO A 173 26.69 -3.65 22.85
N ARG A 174 26.74 -2.44 23.41
CA ARG A 174 27.98 -1.65 23.49
C ARG A 174 29.00 -2.35 24.40
N ARG A 175 29.97 -3.02 23.80
CA ARG A 175 31.08 -3.68 24.52
C ARG A 175 32.06 -2.63 25.06
N SER A 176 31.93 -2.31 26.35
CA SER A 176 32.82 -1.38 27.05
C SER A 176 34.24 -1.92 27.18
N SER A 177 35.23 -1.16 26.72
CA SER A 177 36.66 -1.43 26.88
C SER A 177 37.13 -1.12 28.30
N ALA A 178 37.87 -2.06 28.93
CA ALA A 178 38.61 -1.82 30.16
C ALA A 178 39.91 -2.65 30.14
N GLU A 179 41.05 -1.98 30.22
CA GLU A 179 42.38 -2.61 30.30
C GLU A 179 42.73 -3.01 31.74
N LYS A 180 43.46 -4.12 31.90
CA LYS A 180 44.51 -4.24 32.92
C LYS A 180 45.49 -5.38 32.64
N ASN A 181 46.72 -5.21 33.13
CA ASN A 181 47.86 -6.10 32.92
C ASN A 181 47.80 -7.36 33.83
N GLY A 182 48.42 -8.46 33.38
CA GLY A 182 48.76 -9.64 34.21
C GLY A 182 50.26 -9.65 34.62
N PRO A 183 50.90 -10.82 34.88
CA PRO A 183 50.40 -12.20 34.96
C PRO A 183 50.22 -12.60 36.45
N PRO A 184 50.90 -13.58 37.15
CA PRO A 184 51.94 -14.58 36.80
C PRO A 184 51.38 -16.03 36.69
N SER A 185 52.22 -17.04 36.95
CA SER A 185 51.96 -18.49 36.78
C SER A 185 51.71 -19.26 38.10
N GLY A 186 51.10 -20.44 38.02
CA GLY A 186 51.02 -21.44 39.11
C GLY A 186 50.49 -22.80 38.63
N SER A 187 50.97 -23.91 39.19
CA SER A 187 50.74 -25.28 38.69
C SER A 187 50.08 -26.23 39.72
N HIS A 188 49.73 -27.45 39.25
CA HIS A 188 49.26 -28.63 40.00
C HIS A 188 47.78 -28.63 40.47
N SER A 189 47.11 -29.78 40.69
CA SER A 189 47.14 -31.09 40.00
C SER A 189 46.03 -32.02 40.54
N ARG A 190 45.49 -32.92 39.69
CA ARG A 190 44.81 -34.20 40.03
C ARG A 190 43.69 -34.21 41.10
N GLY A 191 42.47 -34.51 40.67
CA GLY A 191 41.38 -35.04 41.51
C GLY A 191 40.42 -35.85 40.65
N SER A 192 39.90 -36.99 41.15
CA SER A 192 39.10 -37.94 40.36
C SER A 192 37.92 -38.51 41.15
N SER A 193 36.92 -39.02 40.41
CA SER A 193 35.76 -39.84 40.81
C SER A 193 34.75 -39.25 41.82
N GLY A 194 33.46 -39.57 41.58
CA GLY A 194 32.33 -39.10 42.39
C GLY A 194 30.97 -39.43 41.75
N VAL A 195 30.59 -40.71 41.74
CA VAL A 195 29.30 -41.19 41.21
C VAL A 195 28.13 -40.95 42.19
N GLY A 196 26.93 -40.75 41.63
CA GLY A 196 25.64 -40.76 42.37
C GLY A 196 24.62 -39.81 41.73
N SER A 197 23.75 -40.25 40.82
CA SER A 197 22.52 -41.07 41.01
C SER A 197 21.34 -40.28 41.60
N SER A 198 20.28 -40.15 40.80
CA SER A 198 19.03 -39.43 41.07
C SER A 198 18.24 -39.94 42.28
N LEU A 199 17.40 -39.09 42.90
CA LEU A 199 16.15 -39.52 43.56
C LEU A 199 15.19 -38.37 43.91
N PHE A 200 13.91 -38.75 44.06
CA PHE A 200 12.76 -38.04 44.64
C PHE A 200 12.00 -36.98 43.82
N ALA A 201 10.72 -36.81 44.17
CA ALA A 201 9.64 -36.11 43.45
C ALA A 201 8.55 -35.62 44.43
N SER A 202 7.40 -35.15 43.93
CA SER A 202 6.21 -34.69 44.70
C SER A 202 6.45 -33.43 45.59
N ASP A 203 5.45 -32.60 45.90
CA ASP A 203 4.09 -32.46 45.35
C ASP A 203 3.63 -30.99 45.47
N GLY A 204 2.50 -30.62 44.86
CA GLY A 204 1.94 -29.27 45.01
C GLY A 204 0.89 -28.92 43.97
N SER A 205 -0.39 -28.94 44.36
CA SER A 205 -1.54 -28.79 43.46
C SER A 205 -2.51 -27.68 43.91
N THR A 206 -3.54 -27.43 43.07
CA THR A 206 -4.68 -26.49 43.30
C THR A 206 -4.34 -24.99 43.15
N THR A 207 -5.26 -24.07 42.81
CA THR A 207 -6.72 -24.15 42.53
C THR A 207 -7.08 -23.50 41.19
N SER A 208 -8.31 -23.76 40.70
CA SER A 208 -8.93 -23.05 39.59
C SER A 208 -9.96 -22.02 40.06
N SER A 209 -10.07 -20.90 39.34
CA SER A 209 -11.30 -20.11 39.19
C SER A 209 -11.17 -19.18 37.97
N GLY A 210 -12.30 -18.80 37.37
CA GLY A 210 -12.33 -17.92 36.21
C GLY A 210 -13.43 -16.87 36.31
N SER A 211 -13.29 -15.80 35.54
CA SER A 211 -14.29 -14.73 35.38
C SER A 211 -14.26 -14.18 33.95
N GLY A 212 -15.40 -13.72 33.46
CA GLY A 212 -15.60 -13.34 32.05
C GLY A 212 -15.11 -11.92 31.70
N PRO A 213 -15.18 -11.53 30.41
CA PRO A 213 -14.69 -10.24 29.93
C PRO A 213 -15.64 -9.08 30.26
N PRO A 214 -15.10 -7.88 30.57
CA PRO A 214 -15.88 -6.63 30.65
C PRO A 214 -16.20 -6.07 29.24
N PRO A 215 -17.23 -5.21 29.10
CA PRO A 215 -17.83 -4.85 27.81
C PRO A 215 -17.23 -3.60 27.13
N SER A 216 -17.52 -3.47 25.83
CA SER A 216 -17.28 -2.26 25.02
C SER A 216 -18.23 -1.11 25.37
N PRO A 217 -17.79 0.15 25.32
CA PRO A 217 -18.66 1.32 25.24
C PRO A 217 -18.96 1.69 23.77
N LEU A 218 -20.18 2.16 23.51
CA LEU A 218 -20.60 2.82 22.27
C LEU A 218 -20.86 4.30 22.54
N LEU A 219 -20.11 5.19 21.90
CA LEU A 219 -20.52 6.53 21.41
C LEU A 219 -19.34 7.23 20.70
#